data_AF-A0AAR5Q1Y8-F1
#
_entry.id   AF-A0AAR5Q1Y8-F1
#
_cell.length_a   1.000
_cell.length_b   1.000
_cell.length_c   1.000
_cell.angle_alpha   90.00
_cell.angle_beta   90.00
_cell.angle_gamma   90.00
#
_symmetry.space_group_name_H-M   'P 1'
#
loop_
_entity.id
_entity.type
_entity.pdbx_description
1 polymer ?
#
loop_
_entity_poly.entity_id
_entity_poly.type
_entity_poly.pdbx_seq_one_letter_code
_entity_poly.pdbx_strand_id
1 'polypeptide(L)'
;MYIKDNSNYFLSRGHITAKADNFYPAQQQASFFLLNVAPQWQTCNANNWQTVEISVRDYAEAKRVDLLQWTGVYGLATLPHSKTGQLVQLYLYTQNNTKALPVPELYWKIAYEPIKQKGIVLIVVNNPYLETYQRICEDIADKITWTNWDRHNQIKGFAYACTVDSFRKVVSYFPELTVQGVLL
;
A
#
# COMPACT_ATOMS: atom_id res chain seq x y z
N MET A 1 22.32 -5.92 -8.28
CA MET A 1 21.40 -5.27 -7.33
C MET A 1 21.95 -5.53 -5.94
N TYR A 2 21.99 -4.53 -5.05
CA TYR A 2 22.40 -4.74 -3.66
C TYR A 2 21.17 -4.79 -2.77
N ILE A 3 21.01 -5.89 -2.02
CA ILE A 3 20.01 -6.08 -0.98
C ILE A 3 20.81 -6.23 0.31
N LYS A 4 20.47 -5.47 1.36
CA LYS A 4 21.19 -5.55 2.65
C LYS A 4 21.00 -6.94 3.23
N ASP A 5 22.11 -7.55 3.65
CA ASP A 5 22.12 -8.84 4.34
C ASP A 5 21.75 -8.63 5.83
N ASN A 6 20.46 -8.38 6.06
CA ASN A 6 19.84 -8.34 7.39
C ASN A 6 18.55 -9.14 7.30
N SER A 7 18.22 -9.90 8.35
CA SER A 7 17.09 -10.85 8.36
C SER A 7 15.72 -10.24 8.02
N ASN A 8 15.57 -8.92 8.09
CA ASN A 8 14.30 -8.24 7.84
C ASN A 8 14.15 -7.63 6.43
N TYR A 9 15.21 -7.59 5.60
CA TYR A 9 15.15 -6.99 4.26
C TYR A 9 14.89 -8.06 3.20
N PHE A 10 13.69 -8.64 3.24
CA PHE A 10 13.22 -9.60 2.25
C PHE A 10 11.82 -9.22 1.75
N LEU A 11 11.43 -9.78 0.60
CA LEU A 11 10.09 -9.64 0.05
C LEU A 11 9.20 -10.73 0.65
N SER A 12 8.15 -10.32 1.35
CA SER A 12 7.09 -11.17 1.87
C SER A 12 5.85 -11.11 0.99
N ARG A 13 4.89 -11.97 1.33
CA ARG A 13 3.56 -12.00 0.70
C ARG A 13 2.74 -10.87 1.30
N GLY A 14 2.68 -9.72 0.63
CA GLY A 14 1.83 -8.59 1.03
C GLY A 14 0.40 -8.82 0.56
N HIS A 15 -0.51 -9.02 1.51
CA HIS A 15 -1.92 -9.28 1.23
C HIS A 15 -2.62 -8.00 0.74
N ILE A 16 -3.48 -8.12 -0.28
CA ILE A 16 -4.30 -7.02 -0.78
C ILE A 16 -5.55 -6.86 0.10
N THR A 17 -6.25 -7.96 0.34
CA THR A 17 -7.31 -8.05 1.35
C THR A 17 -6.71 -8.61 2.64
N ALA A 18 -6.70 -7.82 3.71
CA ALA A 18 -6.13 -8.26 4.98
C ALA A 18 -6.98 -9.36 5.62
N LYS A 19 -6.33 -10.34 6.25
CA LYS A 19 -7.02 -11.38 7.03
C LYS A 19 -7.94 -10.74 8.10
N ALA A 20 -7.42 -9.73 8.80
CA ALA A 20 -8.10 -9.06 9.90
C ALA A 20 -9.32 -8.20 9.47
N ASP A 21 -9.47 -7.91 8.17
CA ASP A 21 -10.66 -7.21 7.66
C ASP A 21 -11.87 -8.16 7.53
N ASN A 22 -11.67 -9.47 7.74
CA ASN A 22 -12.70 -10.49 7.58
C ASN A 22 -13.10 -11.11 8.91
N PHE A 23 -14.41 -11.30 9.10
CA PHE A 23 -14.96 -11.91 10.31
C PHE A 23 -14.98 -13.44 10.25
N TYR A 24 -15.43 -14.03 9.13
CA TYR A 24 -15.62 -15.47 9.04
C TYR A 24 -14.31 -16.22 8.76
N PRO A 25 -14.07 -17.39 9.38
CA PRO A 25 -12.86 -18.19 9.15
C PRO A 25 -12.60 -18.53 7.68
N ALA A 26 -13.66 -18.82 6.91
CA ALA A 26 -13.54 -19.12 5.49
C ALA A 26 -12.99 -17.94 4.68
N GLN A 27 -13.43 -16.71 4.99
CA GLN A 27 -12.92 -15.49 4.36
C GLN A 27 -11.48 -15.21 4.79
N GLN A 28 -11.16 -15.40 6.07
CA GLN A 28 -9.80 -15.26 6.57
C GLN A 28 -8.83 -16.22 5.87
N GLN A 29 -9.24 -17.48 5.67
CA GLN A 29 -8.43 -18.46 4.93
C GLN A 29 -8.29 -18.08 3.46
N ALA A 30 -9.36 -17.59 2.83
CA ALA A 30 -9.31 -17.13 1.45
C ALA A 30 -8.31 -15.98 1.22
N SER A 31 -8.03 -15.14 2.24
CA SER A 31 -7.03 -14.07 2.12
C SER A 31 -5.60 -14.57 1.84
N PHE A 32 -5.31 -15.87 2.05
CA PHE A 32 -3.98 -16.46 1.82
C PHE A 32 -3.78 -17.02 0.41
N PHE A 33 -4.78 -16.98 -0.47
CA PHE A 33 -4.59 -17.33 -1.88
C PHE A 33 -3.62 -16.34 -2.55
N LEU A 34 -2.71 -16.85 -3.39
CA LEU A 34 -1.70 -16.01 -4.07
C LEU A 34 -2.32 -14.98 -5.03
N LEU A 35 -3.57 -15.15 -5.44
CA LEU A 35 -4.35 -14.16 -6.18
C LEU A 35 -4.56 -12.86 -5.38
N ASN A 36 -4.51 -12.94 -4.05
CA ASN A 36 -4.67 -11.81 -3.13
C ASN A 36 -3.31 -11.26 -2.64
N VAL A 37 -2.21 -11.56 -3.33
CA VAL A 37 -0.87 -11.24 -2.85
C VAL A 37 -0.06 -10.52 -3.93
N ALA A 38 0.70 -9.50 -3.51
CA ALA A 38 1.81 -8.97 -4.28
C ALA A 38 3.11 -8.98 -3.44
N PRO A 39 4.30 -8.91 -4.07
CA PRO A 39 5.56 -8.86 -3.33
C PRO A 39 5.70 -7.55 -2.55
N GLN A 40 5.90 -7.64 -1.24
CA GLN A 40 6.04 -6.45 -0.38
C GLN A 40 7.29 -6.57 0.47
N TRP A 41 8.07 -5.51 0.63
CA TRP A 41 9.19 -5.53 1.57
C TRP A 41 8.66 -5.74 2.98
N GLN A 42 9.22 -6.71 3.69
CA GLN A 42 8.74 -7.10 5.01
C GLN A 42 8.72 -5.93 6.00
N THR A 43 9.73 -5.05 5.93
CA THR A 43 9.79 -3.86 6.77
C THR A 43 8.66 -2.87 6.45
N CYS A 44 8.20 -2.77 5.20
CA CYS A 44 7.06 -1.94 4.84
C CYS A 44 5.72 -2.61 5.25
N ASN A 45 5.59 -3.91 4.95
CA ASN A 45 4.41 -4.72 5.24
C ASN A 45 4.07 -4.75 6.73
N ALA A 46 5.03 -5.15 7.56
CA ALA A 46 4.84 -5.30 9.01
C ALA A 46 4.97 -3.99 9.81
N ASN A 47 5.03 -2.83 9.14
CA ASN A 47 5.05 -1.52 9.80
C ASN A 47 3.97 -0.61 9.21
N ASN A 48 4.32 0.39 8.40
CA ASN A 48 3.34 1.42 8.02
C ASN A 48 2.15 0.85 7.24
N TRP A 49 2.32 -0.23 6.47
CA TRP A 49 1.20 -0.89 5.81
C TRP A 49 0.24 -1.56 6.82
N GLN A 50 0.77 -2.36 7.75
CA GLN A 50 -0.01 -2.91 8.86
C GLN A 50 -0.70 -1.80 9.68
N THR A 51 -0.03 -0.67 9.92
CA THR A 51 -0.64 0.47 10.62
C THR A 51 -1.79 1.07 9.82
N VAL A 52 -1.67 1.21 8.50
CA VAL A 52 -2.78 1.64 7.63
C VAL A 52 -3.99 0.71 7.77
N GLU A 53 -3.76 -0.60 7.73
CA GLU A 53 -4.85 -1.58 7.87
C GLU A 53 -5.52 -1.52 9.25
N ILE A 54 -4.74 -1.36 10.33
CA ILE A 54 -5.25 -1.19 11.70
C ILE A 54 -6.04 0.10 11.82
N SER A 55 -5.47 1.24 11.40
CA SER A 55 -6.09 2.55 11.55
C SER A 55 -7.43 2.68 10.81
N VAL A 56 -7.58 2.03 9.64
CA VAL A 56 -8.87 2.01 8.94
C VAL A 56 -9.93 1.24 9.73
N ARG A 57 -9.56 0.10 10.33
CA ARG A 57 -10.48 -0.67 11.20
C ARG A 57 -10.85 0.11 12.47
N ASP A 58 -9.85 0.69 13.13
CA ASP A 58 -10.05 1.48 14.35
C ASP A 58 -10.94 2.71 14.07
N TYR A 59 -10.78 3.36 12.92
CA TYR A 59 -11.66 4.46 12.51
C TYR A 59 -13.11 3.99 12.33
N ALA A 60 -13.33 2.87 11.63
CA ALA A 60 -14.67 2.31 11.41
C ALA A 60 -15.36 1.99 12.75
N GLU A 61 -14.62 1.37 13.69
CA GLU A 61 -15.10 1.06 15.03
C GLU A 61 -15.41 2.34 15.83
N ALA A 62 -14.47 3.27 15.92
CA ALA A 62 -14.60 4.48 16.72
C ALA A 62 -15.73 5.40 16.22
N LYS A 63 -15.93 5.47 14.90
CA LYS A 63 -17.00 6.27 14.28
C LYS A 63 -18.31 5.51 14.11
N ARG A 64 -18.32 4.19 14.32
CA ARG A 64 -19.46 3.30 14.10
C ARG A 64 -20.03 3.43 12.68
N VAL A 65 -19.16 3.33 11.69
CA VAL A 65 -19.51 3.44 10.27
C VAL A 65 -19.06 2.19 9.51
N ASP A 66 -19.84 1.83 8.50
CA ASP A 66 -19.43 0.82 7.53
C ASP A 66 -18.55 1.49 6.47
N LEU A 67 -17.40 0.86 6.20
CA LEU A 67 -16.47 1.31 5.16
C LEU A 67 -16.40 0.27 4.04
N LEU A 68 -16.57 0.74 2.81
CA LEU A 68 -16.13 0.01 1.63
C LEU A 68 -14.64 0.26 1.43
N GLN A 69 -13.91 -0.81 1.11
CA GLN A 69 -12.46 -0.77 0.97
C GLN A 69 -12.03 -1.34 -0.38
N TRP A 70 -11.08 -0.67 -1.00
CA TRP A 70 -10.37 -1.19 -2.18
C TRP A 70 -8.89 -1.07 -1.93
N THR A 71 -8.17 -2.17 -2.13
CA THR A 71 -6.72 -2.20 -2.01
C THR A 71 -6.13 -2.58 -3.36
N GLY A 72 -4.98 -2.01 -3.67
CA GLY A 72 -4.21 -2.46 -4.81
C GLY A 72 -2.77 -1.99 -4.72
N VAL A 73 -2.10 -2.14 -5.85
CA VAL A 73 -0.70 -1.78 -6.02
C VAL A 73 -0.53 -0.86 -7.21
N TYR A 74 0.55 -0.09 -7.26
CA TYR A 74 0.87 0.79 -8.39
C TYR A 74 2.38 0.83 -8.65
N GLY A 75 2.76 1.03 -9.92
CA GLY A 75 4.16 1.21 -10.33
C GLY A 75 5.02 -0.04 -10.17
N LEU A 76 6.33 0.13 -10.38
CA LEU A 76 7.34 -0.92 -10.24
C LEU A 76 8.45 -0.42 -9.33
N ALA A 77 8.71 -1.12 -8.23
CA ALA A 77 9.82 -0.80 -7.36
C ALA A 77 11.14 -0.93 -8.13
N THR A 78 12.07 -0.03 -7.84
CA THR A 78 13.41 -0.04 -8.44
C THR A 78 14.50 -0.03 -7.37
N LEU A 79 15.66 -0.60 -7.68
CA LEU A 79 16.86 -0.47 -6.86
C LEU A 79 18.06 -0.14 -7.74
N PRO A 80 19.06 0.60 -7.21
CA PRO A 80 20.29 0.84 -7.93
C PRO A 80 21.02 -0.48 -8.19
N HIS A 81 21.47 -0.65 -9.44
CA HIS A 81 22.32 -1.76 -9.81
C HIS A 81 23.67 -1.65 -9.11
N SER A 82 24.14 -2.76 -8.54
CA SER A 82 25.31 -2.77 -7.63
C SER A 82 26.62 -2.35 -8.28
N LYS A 83 26.73 -2.44 -9.61
CA LYS A 83 27.93 -2.03 -10.35
C LYS A 83 27.80 -0.68 -11.05
N THR A 84 26.60 -0.36 -11.54
CA THR A 84 26.39 0.79 -12.45
C THR A 84 25.62 1.93 -11.79
N GLY A 85 25.03 1.72 -10.62
CA GLY A 85 24.19 2.70 -9.93
C GLY A 85 22.83 2.97 -10.59
N GLN A 86 22.64 2.56 -11.85
CA GLN A 86 21.38 2.75 -12.58
C GLN A 86 20.23 2.01 -11.91
N LEU A 87 19.05 2.65 -11.86
CA LEU A 87 17.84 2.04 -11.30
C LEU A 87 17.36 0.88 -12.17
N VAL A 88 17.08 -0.25 -11.54
CA VAL A 88 16.57 -1.47 -12.18
C VAL A 88 15.27 -1.87 -11.52
N GLN A 89 14.26 -2.15 -12.34
CA GLN A 89 12.96 -2.64 -11.89
C GLN A 89 13.06 -4.04 -11.27
N LEU A 90 12.30 -4.25 -10.20
CA LEU A 90 12.30 -5.46 -9.42
C LEU A 90 11.23 -6.46 -9.89
N TYR A 91 11.65 -7.70 -10.11
CA TYR A 91 10.80 -8.84 -10.45
C TYR A 91 11.30 -10.07 -9.68
N LEU A 92 10.40 -10.93 -9.21
CA LEU A 92 10.80 -12.17 -8.53
C LEU A 92 11.26 -13.26 -9.50
N TYR A 93 10.85 -13.16 -10.77
CA TYR A 93 11.28 -14.08 -11.82
C TYR A 93 11.90 -13.33 -12.98
N THR A 94 13.15 -13.65 -13.30
CA THR A 94 13.89 -13.12 -14.45
C THR A 94 14.69 -14.24 -15.10
N GLN A 95 14.21 -14.80 -16.21
CA GLN A 95 14.93 -15.86 -16.94
C GLN A 95 14.66 -15.73 -18.45
N ASN A 96 15.70 -15.90 -19.28
CA ASN A 96 15.58 -15.89 -20.75
C ASN A 96 14.76 -14.70 -21.30
N ASN A 97 15.04 -13.48 -20.82
CA ASN A 97 14.28 -12.24 -21.09
C ASN A 97 12.82 -12.21 -20.60
N THR A 98 12.30 -13.28 -20.03
CA THR A 98 10.99 -13.29 -19.37
C THR A 98 11.10 -12.68 -17.98
N LYS A 99 10.21 -11.71 -17.70
CA LYS A 99 10.02 -11.13 -16.37
C LYS A 99 8.62 -11.45 -15.89
N ALA A 100 8.50 -11.94 -14.66
CA ALA A 100 7.20 -12.21 -14.03
C ALA A 100 7.24 -11.85 -12.54
N LEU A 101 6.05 -11.71 -11.95
CA LEU A 101 5.87 -11.34 -10.54
C LEU A 101 6.57 -10.00 -10.22
N PRO A 102 6.10 -8.89 -10.80
CA PRO A 102 6.65 -7.57 -10.52
C PRO A 102 6.53 -7.22 -9.04
N VAL A 103 7.54 -6.55 -8.50
CA VAL A 103 7.46 -5.94 -7.17
C VAL A 103 6.87 -4.54 -7.35
N PRO A 104 5.69 -4.24 -6.81
CA PRO A 104 5.06 -2.94 -6.96
C PRO A 104 5.84 -1.84 -6.22
N GLU A 105 5.76 -0.63 -6.73
CA GLU A 105 6.36 0.55 -6.10
C GLU A 105 5.54 1.02 -4.90
N LEU A 106 4.21 0.99 -5.01
CA LEU A 106 3.27 1.49 -4.02
C LEU A 106 2.23 0.42 -3.69
N TYR A 107 1.83 0.38 -2.43
CA TYR A 107 0.56 -0.19 -1.99
C TYR A 107 -0.40 0.94 -1.65
N TRP A 108 -1.66 0.80 -2.02
CA TRP A 108 -2.69 1.79 -1.75
C TRP A 108 -3.96 1.13 -1.23
N LYS A 109 -4.66 1.84 -0.32
CA LYS A 109 -5.98 1.45 0.19
C LYS A 109 -6.91 2.67 0.14
N ILE A 110 -8.06 2.50 -0.48
CA ILE A 110 -9.19 3.42 -0.40
C ILE A 110 -10.07 3.00 0.76
N ALA A 111 -10.36 3.91 1.67
CA ALA A 111 -11.39 3.77 2.70
C ALA A 111 -12.53 4.73 2.37
N TYR A 112 -13.74 4.20 2.16
CA TYR A 112 -14.89 4.96 1.69
C TYR A 112 -16.13 4.69 2.53
N GLU A 113 -16.74 5.74 3.04
CA GLU A 113 -17.99 5.71 3.80
C GLU A 113 -19.16 6.03 2.84
N PRO A 114 -20.03 5.05 2.52
CA PRO A 114 -20.98 5.17 1.42
C PRO A 114 -22.17 6.11 1.71
N ILE A 115 -22.52 6.35 2.97
CA ILE A 115 -23.69 7.16 3.35
C ILE A 115 -23.40 8.66 3.13
N LYS A 116 -22.29 9.17 3.65
CA LYS A 116 -21.86 10.57 3.45
C LYS A 116 -20.96 10.75 2.24
N GLN A 117 -20.66 9.67 1.52
CA GLN A 117 -19.81 9.68 0.33
C GLN A 117 -18.43 10.28 0.60
N LYS A 118 -17.85 9.95 1.76
CA LYS A 118 -16.52 10.42 2.16
C LYS A 118 -15.48 9.37 1.88
N GLY A 119 -14.38 9.75 1.26
CA GLY A 119 -13.33 8.81 0.88
C GLY A 119 -11.94 9.35 1.13
N ILE A 120 -11.00 8.44 1.33
CA ILE A 120 -9.58 8.77 1.41
C ILE A 120 -8.75 7.64 0.83
N VAL A 121 -7.59 7.99 0.30
CA VAL A 121 -6.61 7.01 -0.19
C VAL A 121 -5.38 7.09 0.70
N LEU A 122 -4.99 5.96 1.29
CA LEU A 122 -3.77 5.79 2.06
C LEU A 122 -2.76 5.04 1.22
N ILE A 123 -1.53 5.54 1.13
CA ILE A 123 -0.49 5.00 0.25
C ILE A 123 0.78 4.76 1.06
N VAL A 124 1.40 3.60 0.85
CA VAL A 124 2.71 3.23 1.40
C VAL A 124 3.67 2.90 0.26
N VAL A 125 4.85 3.53 0.29
CA VAL A 125 5.96 3.27 -0.62
C VAL A 125 6.60 1.94 -0.23
N ASN A 126 6.55 0.99 -1.16
CA ASN A 126 7.07 -0.36 -0.99
C ASN A 126 8.56 -0.42 -1.36
N ASN A 127 9.38 0.39 -0.68
CA ASN A 127 10.83 0.35 -0.87
C ASN A 127 11.58 0.97 0.32
N PRO A 128 12.21 0.16 1.19
CA PRO A 128 12.95 0.65 2.34
C PRO A 128 14.34 1.20 2.00
N TYR A 129 14.72 1.22 0.72
CA TYR A 129 16.02 1.71 0.25
C TYR A 129 15.94 3.12 -0.35
N LEU A 130 14.75 3.61 -0.66
CA LEU A 130 14.58 4.94 -1.24
C LEU A 130 14.78 6.02 -0.18
N GLU A 131 15.67 6.98 -0.44
CA GLU A 131 15.81 8.19 0.38
C GLU A 131 14.74 9.22 0.03
N THR A 132 14.30 9.23 -1.24
CA THR A 132 13.25 10.11 -1.76
C THR A 132 12.30 9.32 -2.65
N TYR A 133 11.07 9.80 -2.78
CA TYR A 133 10.03 9.15 -3.57
C TYR A 133 9.17 10.20 -4.28
N GLN A 134 8.60 9.82 -5.42
CA GLN A 134 7.63 10.64 -6.13
C GLN A 134 6.22 10.32 -5.65
N ARG A 135 5.50 11.34 -5.20
CA ARG A 135 4.08 11.20 -4.89
C ARG A 135 3.27 11.20 -6.18
N ILE A 136 2.29 10.31 -6.26
CA ILE A 136 1.36 10.25 -7.41
C ILE A 136 0.16 11.20 -7.26
N CYS A 137 0.02 11.86 -6.11
CA CYS A 137 -1.04 12.81 -5.81
C CYS A 137 -0.61 13.77 -4.69
N GLU A 138 -1.37 14.84 -4.50
CA GLU A 138 -1.12 15.80 -3.42
C GLU A 138 -1.31 15.13 -2.05
N ASP A 139 -0.31 15.30 -1.19
CA ASP A 139 -0.32 14.72 0.15
C ASP A 139 -1.19 15.54 1.10
N ILE A 140 -2.21 14.90 1.64
CA ILE A 140 -3.12 15.47 2.63
C ILE A 140 -3.01 14.76 3.99
N ALA A 141 -1.98 13.93 4.20
CA ALA A 141 -1.83 13.13 5.42
C ALA A 141 -1.82 13.95 6.71
N ASP A 142 -1.33 15.19 6.67
CA ASP A 142 -1.31 16.08 7.84
C ASP A 142 -2.71 16.47 8.33
N LYS A 143 -3.75 16.29 7.50
CA LYS A 143 -5.15 16.51 7.89
C LYS A 143 -5.76 15.30 8.60
N ILE A 144 -5.10 14.14 8.58
CA ILE A 144 -5.61 12.89 9.11
C ILE A 144 -5.11 12.70 10.53
N THR A 145 -6.04 12.63 11.49
CA THR A 145 -5.69 12.50 12.92
C THR A 145 -5.87 11.09 13.47
N TRP A 146 -6.41 10.16 12.69
CA TRP A 146 -6.75 8.80 13.13
C TRP A 146 -5.74 7.73 12.69
N THR A 147 -4.66 8.12 12.00
CA THR A 147 -3.57 7.22 11.60
C THR A 147 -2.35 7.39 12.51
N ASN A 148 -1.81 6.28 13.01
CA ASN A 148 -0.63 6.27 13.89
C ASN A 148 0.67 5.83 13.18
N TRP A 149 0.74 6.03 11.87
CA TRP A 149 1.89 5.67 11.05
C TRP A 149 3.13 6.55 11.32
N ASP A 150 4.30 5.99 11.07
CA ASP A 150 5.56 6.72 11.08
C ASP A 150 5.90 7.12 9.64
N ARG A 151 5.11 8.06 9.11
CA ARG A 151 4.96 8.30 7.66
C ARG A 151 6.24 8.78 6.95
N HIS A 152 7.19 9.32 7.71
CA HIS A 152 8.50 9.78 7.22
C HIS A 152 9.62 8.76 7.44
N ASN A 153 9.31 7.56 7.94
CA ASN A 153 10.30 6.52 8.17
C ASN A 153 10.49 5.65 6.93
N GLN A 154 11.62 5.86 6.26
CA GLN A 154 12.05 5.10 5.09
C GLN A 154 12.00 3.58 5.33
N ILE A 155 12.53 3.08 6.45
CA ILE A 155 12.63 1.63 6.72
C ILE A 155 11.23 1.00 6.79
N LYS A 156 10.28 1.72 7.40
CA LYS A 156 8.88 1.30 7.50
C LYS A 156 8.08 1.53 6.22
N GLY A 157 8.71 2.06 5.16
CA GLY A 157 8.10 2.53 3.93
C GLY A 157 7.45 3.90 4.14
N PHE A 158 7.87 4.91 3.38
CA PHE A 158 7.22 6.22 3.43
C PHE A 158 5.71 6.10 3.20
N ALA A 159 4.93 6.91 3.90
CA ALA A 159 3.48 6.88 3.78
C ALA A 159 2.90 8.28 3.60
N TYR A 160 1.79 8.36 2.88
CA TYR A 160 1.08 9.59 2.61
C TYR A 160 -0.38 9.29 2.28
N ALA A 161 -1.19 10.34 2.15
CA ALA A 161 -2.59 10.19 1.82
C ALA A 161 -3.03 11.16 0.74
N CYS A 162 -4.06 10.77 0.00
CA CYS A 162 -4.61 11.56 -1.08
C CYS A 162 -6.14 11.60 -1.02
N THR A 163 -6.71 12.61 -1.65
CA THR A 163 -8.14 12.59 -1.99
C THR A 163 -8.39 11.55 -3.07
N VAL A 164 -9.56 10.90 -3.06
CA VAL A 164 -9.94 9.93 -4.11
C VAL A 164 -9.94 10.59 -5.49
N ASP A 165 -10.36 11.85 -5.59
CA ASP A 165 -10.38 12.62 -6.85
C ASP A 165 -8.98 12.89 -7.40
N SER A 166 -8.00 13.18 -6.54
CA SER A 166 -6.61 13.34 -6.98
C SER A 166 -5.99 12.01 -7.41
N PHE A 167 -6.30 10.93 -6.68
CA PHE A 167 -5.77 9.61 -6.93
C PHE A 167 -6.30 9.00 -8.24
N ARG A 168 -7.60 9.15 -8.55
CA ARG A 168 -8.20 8.61 -9.79
C ARG A 168 -7.64 9.18 -11.09
N LYS A 169 -6.95 10.33 -11.03
CA LYS A 169 -6.24 10.90 -12.18
C LYS A 169 -5.03 10.07 -12.61
N VAL A 170 -4.51 9.23 -11.71
CA VAL A 170 -3.32 8.39 -11.95
C VAL A 170 -3.65 6.91 -11.93
N VAL A 171 -4.54 6.47 -11.03
CA VAL A 171 -4.96 5.08 -10.90
C VAL A 171 -6.44 4.97 -11.24
N SER A 172 -6.79 4.29 -12.34
CA SER A 172 -8.17 4.21 -12.83
C SER A 172 -8.82 2.83 -12.70
N TYR A 173 -8.10 1.83 -12.16
CA TYR A 173 -8.57 0.45 -12.04
C TYR A 173 -9.21 0.13 -10.68
N PHE A 174 -10.09 1.02 -10.22
CA PHE A 174 -11.00 0.78 -9.10
C PHE A 174 -12.40 1.30 -9.47
N PRO A 175 -13.47 0.90 -8.76
CA PRO A 175 -14.83 1.31 -9.13
C PRO A 175 -15.00 2.83 -9.14
N GLU A 176 -15.91 3.33 -9.99
CA GLU A 176 -16.31 4.73 -9.96
C GLU A 176 -17.04 5.04 -8.63
N LEU A 177 -16.53 6.05 -7.90
CA LEU A 177 -17.07 6.46 -6.60
C LEU A 177 -17.51 7.92 -6.67
N THR A 178 -18.75 8.19 -6.26
CA THR A 178 -19.17 9.56 -5.97
C THR A 178 -18.55 9.97 -4.64
N VAL A 179 -17.76 11.06 -4.61
CA VAL A 179 -17.07 11.51 -3.40
C VAL A 179 -17.43 12.96 -3.13
N GLN A 180 -17.98 13.23 -1.95
CA GLN A 180 -18.39 14.58 -1.50
C GLN A 180 -17.44 15.16 -0.45
N GLY A 181 -16.48 14.38 0.04
CA GLY A 181 -15.52 14.86 1.02
C GLY A 181 -14.45 13.84 1.39
N VAL A 182 -13.53 14.29 2.24
CA VAL A 182 -12.43 13.47 2.75
C VAL A 182 -12.85 12.77 4.04
N LEU A 183 -12.40 11.53 4.23
CA LEU A 183 -12.56 10.77 5.46
C LEU A 183 -11.55 11.24 6.52
N LEU A 184 -11.93 12.24 7.32
CA LEU A 184 -11.13 12.85 8.39
C LEU A 184 -11.61 12.44 9.78
#